data_AF-A0A6B2E2U0-F1
#
_entry.id   AF-A0A6B2E2U0-F1
#
_cell.length_a   1.000
_cell.length_b   1.000
_cell.length_c   1.000
_cell.angle_alpha   90.00
_cell.angle_beta   90.00
_cell.angle_gamma   90.00
#
_symmetry.space_group_name_H-M   'P 1'
#
loop_
_entity.id
_entity.type
_entity.pdbx_description
1 polymer ?
#
loop_
_entity_poly.entity_id
_entity_poly.type
_entity_poly.pdbx_seq_one_letter_code
_entity_poly.pdbx_strand_id
1 'polypeptide(L)'
;MRTKISVVLLLPVLVALLLAGARVQGELAQAGGLSAVRDQMPVVQGISELAGLVDDEMIHDGAAAQTAAVDGKAAAVRRDAAFSQLTPELARTLEDQLGKLADLRQQAGSAGEKTTAYHDFTVALSEMISGVVGQAGNADLGASANLSAGLVQLRTVLAVQEAVAGEGAAAVAGRATSEEAVLTGQLRRVLPAGAVAAR
;
A
#
# COMPACT_ATOMS: atom_id res chain seq x y z
N MET A 1 -31.70 37.83 42.83
CA MET A 1 -32.29 36.57 42.33
C MET A 1 -32.55 36.52 40.81
N ARG A 2 -32.69 37.66 40.10
CA ARG A 2 -32.97 37.67 38.64
C ARG A 2 -31.83 37.20 37.73
N THR A 3 -30.57 37.40 38.10
CA THR A 3 -29.40 37.01 37.28
C THR A 3 -29.20 35.49 37.17
N LYS A 4 -29.53 34.74 38.24
CA LYS A 4 -29.44 33.27 38.23
C LYS A 4 -30.47 32.63 37.29
N ILE A 5 -31.64 33.24 37.12
CA ILE A 5 -32.72 32.71 36.27
C ILE A 5 -32.37 32.88 34.77
N SER A 6 -31.75 34.00 34.38
CA SER A 6 -31.28 34.19 33.00
C SER A 6 -30.12 33.27 32.61
N VAL A 7 -29.20 32.97 33.53
CA VAL A 7 -28.07 32.03 33.26
C VAL A 7 -28.57 30.59 33.07
N VAL A 8 -29.56 30.15 33.86
CA VAL A 8 -30.14 28.80 33.75
C VAL A 8 -30.93 28.63 32.45
N LEU A 9 -31.53 29.69 31.91
CA LEU A 9 -32.24 29.65 30.62
C LEU A 9 -31.31 29.72 29.40
N LEU A 10 -30.11 30.28 29.53
CA LEU A 10 -29.14 30.38 28.42
C LEU A 10 -28.26 29.13 28.26
N LEU A 11 -28.06 28.37 29.33
CA LEU A 11 -27.20 27.17 29.33
C LEU A 11 -27.67 26.08 28.34
N PRO A 12 -28.97 25.74 28.24
CA PRO A 12 -29.45 24.76 27.26
C PRO A 12 -29.25 25.20 25.81
N VAL A 13 -29.38 26.50 25.54
CA VAL A 13 -29.20 27.09 24.20
C VAL A 13 -27.73 27.04 23.77
N LEU A 14 -26.81 27.36 24.69
CA LEU A 14 -25.37 27.24 24.44
C LEU A 14 -24.94 25.79 24.17
N VAL A 15 -25.48 24.84 24.94
CA VAL A 15 -25.22 23.42 24.75
C VAL A 15 -25.76 22.95 23.39
N ALA A 16 -26.98 23.34 23.01
CA ALA A 16 -27.55 23.00 21.71
C ALA A 16 -26.73 23.58 20.54
N LEU A 17 -26.24 24.82 20.66
CA LEU A 17 -25.38 25.46 19.66
C LEU A 17 -24.01 24.79 19.54
N LEU A 18 -23.39 24.38 20.66
CA LEU A 18 -22.13 23.64 20.66
C LEU A 18 -22.27 22.25 20.03
N LEU A 19 -23.35 21.52 20.35
CA LEU A 19 -23.63 20.22 19.72
C LEU A 19 -23.94 20.35 18.23
N ALA A 20 -24.70 21.37 17.82
CA ALA A 20 -24.95 21.66 16.41
C ALA A 20 -23.64 22.03 15.68
N GLY A 21 -22.79 22.84 16.30
CA GLY A 21 -21.47 23.20 15.77
C GLY A 21 -20.56 21.98 15.59
N ALA A 22 -20.49 21.09 16.57
CA ALA A 22 -19.71 19.85 16.49
C ALA A 22 -20.20 18.92 15.36
N ARG A 23 -21.52 18.83 15.15
CA ARG A 23 -22.12 18.05 14.06
C ARG A 23 -21.80 18.63 12.68
N VAL A 24 -21.94 19.95 12.53
CA VAL A 24 -21.60 20.64 11.27
C VAL A 24 -20.10 20.52 10.97
N GLN A 25 -19.23 20.59 11.99
CA GLN A 25 -17.80 20.34 11.83
C GLN A 25 -17.50 18.89 11.43
N GLY A 26 -18.23 17.92 11.97
CA GLY A 26 -18.14 16.51 11.56
C GLY A 26 -18.55 16.29 10.11
N GLU A 27 -19.66 16.90 9.67
CA GLU A 27 -20.14 16.81 8.28
C GLU A 27 -19.18 17.54 7.31
N LEU A 28 -18.61 18.67 7.70
CA LEU A 28 -17.58 19.38 6.92
C LEU A 28 -16.26 18.61 6.81
N ALA A 29 -15.83 17.95 7.90
CA ALA A 29 -14.65 17.08 7.88
C ALA A 29 -14.86 15.88 6.95
N GLN A 30 -16.08 15.32 6.94
CA GLN A 30 -16.44 14.21 6.06
C GLN A 30 -16.51 14.63 4.58
N ALA A 31 -17.05 15.81 4.29
CA ALA A 31 -17.04 16.39 2.94
C ALA A 31 -15.62 16.75 2.46
N GLY A 32 -14.78 17.29 3.36
CA GLY A 32 -13.36 17.56 3.09
C GLY A 32 -12.56 16.30 2.80
N GLY A 33 -12.81 15.21 3.54
CA GLY A 33 -12.22 13.91 3.30
C GLY A 33 -12.55 13.34 1.92
N LEU A 34 -13.80 13.50 1.43
CA LEU A 34 -14.17 13.04 0.10
C LEU A 34 -13.44 13.78 -1.03
N SER A 35 -13.17 15.07 -0.86
CA SER A 35 -12.36 15.82 -1.84
C SER A 35 -10.90 15.38 -1.82
N ALA A 36 -10.33 15.16 -0.62
CA ALA A 36 -8.97 14.63 -0.49
C ALA A 36 -8.83 13.23 -1.11
N VAL A 37 -9.81 12.34 -0.89
CA VAL A 37 -9.86 11.01 -1.51
C VAL A 37 -9.89 11.11 -3.04
N ARG A 38 -10.70 12.03 -3.57
CA ARG A 38 -10.79 12.24 -5.03
C ARG A 38 -9.45 12.67 -5.62
N ASP A 39 -8.74 13.54 -4.92
CA ASP A 39 -7.44 14.07 -5.37
C ASP A 39 -6.30 13.04 -5.19
N GLN A 40 -6.46 12.08 -4.26
CA GLN A 40 -5.50 11.00 -3.97
C GLN A 40 -5.71 9.72 -4.78
N MET A 41 -6.91 9.49 -5.32
CA MET A 41 -7.23 8.29 -6.11
C MET A 41 -6.30 8.07 -7.32
N PRO A 42 -5.94 9.11 -8.11
CA PRO A 42 -5.03 8.95 -9.24
C PRO A 42 -3.64 8.46 -8.80
N VAL A 43 -3.16 8.91 -7.64
CA VAL A 43 -1.87 8.48 -7.08
C VAL A 43 -1.91 7.01 -6.68
N VAL A 44 -2.97 6.59 -5.98
CA VAL A 44 -3.12 5.18 -5.55
C VAL A 44 -3.22 4.24 -6.76
N GLN A 45 -4.02 4.60 -7.76
CA GLN A 45 -4.11 3.85 -9.01
C GLN A 45 -2.77 3.82 -9.73
N GLY A 46 -2.09 4.97 -9.80
CA GLY A 46 -0.78 5.10 -10.42
C GLY A 46 0.28 4.22 -9.77
N ILE A 47 0.33 4.16 -8.44
CA ILE A 47 1.27 3.31 -7.67
C ILE A 47 0.98 1.82 -7.91
N SER A 48 -0.30 1.42 -7.90
CA SER A 48 -0.70 0.02 -8.16
C SER A 48 -0.35 -0.43 -9.58
N GLU A 49 -0.60 0.42 -10.58
CA GLU A 49 -0.22 0.15 -11.97
C GLU A 49 1.30 0.14 -12.16
N LEU A 50 2.03 1.04 -11.48
CA LEU A 50 3.49 1.04 -11.50
C LEU A 50 4.05 -0.25 -10.91
N ALA A 51 3.54 -0.70 -9.77
CA ALA A 51 3.91 -1.98 -9.17
C ALA A 51 3.72 -3.14 -10.16
N GLY A 52 2.60 -3.17 -10.88
CA GLY A 52 2.35 -4.19 -11.90
C GLY A 52 3.34 -4.14 -13.08
N LEU A 53 3.70 -2.94 -13.55
CA LEU A 53 4.69 -2.79 -14.62
C LEU A 53 6.11 -3.17 -14.18
N VAL A 54 6.42 -2.96 -12.90
CA VAL A 54 7.72 -3.33 -12.31
C VAL A 54 7.84 -4.85 -12.16
N ASP A 55 6.74 -5.53 -11.77
CA ASP A 55 6.65 -6.99 -11.81
C ASP A 55 6.86 -7.52 -13.25
N ASP A 56 6.25 -6.87 -14.25
CA ASP A 56 6.40 -7.26 -15.66
C ASP A 56 7.83 -6.99 -16.17
N GLU A 57 8.48 -5.89 -15.74
CA GLU A 57 9.88 -5.60 -16.04
C GLU A 57 10.82 -6.66 -15.45
N MET A 58 10.54 -7.12 -14.23
CA MET A 58 11.29 -8.20 -13.58
C MET A 58 11.15 -9.53 -14.34
N ILE A 59 9.94 -9.92 -14.73
CA ILE A 59 9.69 -11.18 -15.48
C ILE A 59 10.45 -11.19 -16.82
N HIS A 60 10.60 -10.03 -17.45
CA HIS A 60 11.26 -9.90 -18.76
C HIS A 60 12.72 -9.43 -18.67
N ASP A 61 13.35 -9.52 -17.50
CA ASP A 61 14.74 -9.11 -17.21
C ASP A 61 15.10 -7.72 -17.77
N GLY A 62 14.22 -6.74 -17.58
CA GLY A 62 14.51 -5.35 -17.95
C GLY A 62 14.51 -5.10 -19.46
N ALA A 63 13.73 -5.84 -20.24
CA ALA A 63 13.56 -5.56 -21.66
C ALA A 63 13.15 -4.10 -21.92
N ALA A 64 13.74 -3.49 -22.96
CA ALA A 64 13.69 -2.03 -23.17
C ALA A 64 12.27 -1.43 -23.26
N ALA A 65 11.30 -2.21 -23.76
CA ALA A 65 9.90 -1.78 -23.83
C ALA A 65 9.25 -1.68 -22.44
N GLN A 66 9.57 -2.63 -21.55
CA GLN A 66 9.08 -2.69 -20.17
C GLN A 66 9.71 -1.57 -19.33
N THR A 67 11.02 -1.37 -19.45
CA THR A 67 11.72 -0.24 -18.81
C THR A 67 11.11 1.10 -19.20
N ALA A 68 10.85 1.32 -20.50
CA ALA A 68 10.23 2.55 -20.98
C ALA A 68 8.78 2.73 -20.46
N ALA A 69 8.01 1.63 -20.35
CA ALA A 69 6.67 1.67 -19.79
C ALA A 69 6.68 2.03 -18.29
N VAL A 70 7.59 1.42 -17.52
CA VAL A 70 7.78 1.74 -16.09
C VAL A 70 8.20 3.20 -15.92
N ASP A 71 9.14 3.70 -16.73
CA ASP A 71 9.60 5.10 -16.64
C ASP A 71 8.49 6.09 -16.99
N GLY A 72 7.72 5.80 -18.03
CA GLY A 72 6.55 6.59 -18.41
C GLY A 72 5.52 6.64 -17.28
N LYS A 73 5.27 5.51 -16.62
CA LYS A 73 4.32 5.44 -15.50
C LYS A 73 4.85 6.12 -14.24
N ALA A 74 6.13 5.97 -13.91
CA ALA A 74 6.77 6.67 -12.79
C ALA A 74 6.65 8.19 -12.96
N ALA A 75 6.87 8.72 -14.17
CA ALA A 75 6.69 10.14 -14.45
C ALA A 75 5.23 10.60 -14.31
N ALA A 76 4.25 9.76 -14.65
CA ALA A 76 2.83 10.04 -14.42
C ALA A 76 2.50 10.07 -12.93
N VAL A 77 3.00 9.11 -12.14
CA VAL A 77 2.79 9.05 -10.68
C VAL A 77 3.36 10.29 -9.99
N ARG A 78 4.57 10.75 -10.37
CA ARG A 78 5.14 12.01 -9.83
C ARG A 78 4.25 13.21 -10.10
N ARG A 79 3.69 13.28 -11.31
CA ARG A 79 2.77 14.35 -11.69
C ARG A 79 1.52 14.32 -10.82
N ASP A 80 0.90 13.16 -10.70
CA ASP A 80 -0.34 13.00 -9.92
C ASP A 80 -0.09 13.29 -8.43
N ALA A 81 1.05 12.87 -7.89
CA ALA A 81 1.48 13.16 -6.52
C ALA A 81 1.64 14.66 -6.26
N ALA A 82 2.13 15.43 -7.23
CA ALA A 82 2.24 16.88 -7.13
C ALA A 82 0.87 17.58 -7.03
N PHE A 83 -0.20 16.98 -7.57
CA PHE A 83 -1.57 17.52 -7.50
C PHE A 83 -2.37 17.02 -6.29
N SER A 84 -1.99 15.86 -5.74
CA SER A 84 -2.73 15.14 -4.70
C SER A 84 -2.64 15.72 -3.27
N GLN A 85 -1.94 16.85 -3.07
CA GLN A 85 -1.70 17.46 -1.75
C GLN A 85 -1.25 16.43 -0.69
N LEU A 86 -0.33 15.53 -1.07
CA LEU A 86 0.26 14.56 -0.14
C LEU A 86 0.98 15.28 1.00
N THR A 87 1.06 14.63 2.17
CA THR A 87 1.94 15.16 3.23
C THR A 87 3.38 15.22 2.73
N PRO A 88 4.20 16.18 3.22
CA PRO A 88 5.60 16.29 2.83
C PRO A 88 6.40 14.99 3.04
N GLU A 89 6.06 14.23 4.09
CA GLU A 89 6.69 12.94 4.39
C GLU A 89 6.35 11.88 3.34
N LEU A 90 5.08 11.78 2.92
CA LEU A 90 4.65 10.81 1.89
C LEU A 90 5.19 11.18 0.52
N ALA A 91 5.17 12.46 0.16
CA ALA A 91 5.74 12.95 -1.09
C ALA A 91 7.25 12.65 -1.18
N ARG A 92 7.99 12.88 -0.08
CA ARG A 92 9.41 12.56 -0.02
C ARG A 92 9.67 11.06 -0.11
N THR A 93 8.88 10.25 0.60
CA THR A 93 9.00 8.79 0.56
C THR A 93 8.76 8.25 -0.85
N LEU A 94 7.71 8.73 -1.53
CA LEU A 94 7.43 8.37 -2.92
C LEU A 94 8.62 8.70 -3.83
N GLU A 95 9.19 9.89 -3.68
CA GLU A 95 10.28 10.32 -4.53
C GLU A 95 11.58 9.56 -4.26
N ASP A 96 11.85 9.23 -3.00
CA ASP A 96 12.95 8.35 -2.61
C ASP A 96 12.78 6.94 -3.22
N GLN A 97 11.56 6.40 -3.22
CA GLN A 97 11.29 5.11 -3.89
C GLN A 97 11.47 5.22 -5.40
N LEU A 98 10.85 6.20 -6.05
CA LEU A 98 10.98 6.38 -7.50
C LEU A 98 12.42 6.66 -7.95
N GLY A 99 13.26 7.23 -7.08
CA GLY A 99 14.70 7.37 -7.31
C GLY A 99 15.43 6.02 -7.33
N LYS A 100 15.09 5.12 -6.39
CA LYS A 100 15.70 3.78 -6.28
C LYS A 100 15.44 2.89 -7.48
N LEU A 101 14.41 3.16 -8.29
CA LEU A 101 14.11 2.37 -9.49
C LEU A 101 15.30 2.33 -10.47
N ALA A 102 16.00 3.45 -10.64
CA ALA A 102 17.18 3.51 -11.51
C ALA A 102 18.35 2.70 -10.91
N ASP A 103 18.55 2.77 -9.60
CA ASP A 103 19.59 2.04 -8.89
C ASP A 103 19.33 0.52 -8.93
N LEU A 104 18.07 0.11 -8.83
CA LEU A 104 17.61 -1.27 -8.84
C LEU A 104 17.91 -1.97 -10.18
N ARG A 105 17.80 -1.24 -11.30
CA ARG A 105 18.19 -1.76 -12.63
C ARG A 105 19.70 -1.87 -12.80
N GLN A 106 20.46 -1.00 -12.14
CA GLN A 106 21.93 -1.00 -12.17
C GLN A 106 22.53 -1.98 -11.17
N GLN A 107 21.71 -2.55 -10.28
CA GLN A 107 22.15 -3.45 -9.24
C GLN A 107 22.78 -4.72 -9.85
N ALA A 108 24.08 -4.86 -9.64
CA ALA A 108 24.82 -6.06 -10.01
C ALA A 108 24.58 -7.14 -8.96
N GLY A 109 24.27 -8.35 -9.40
CA GLY A 109 23.97 -9.48 -8.52
C GLY A 109 23.44 -10.67 -9.29
N SER A 110 23.27 -11.78 -8.59
CA SER A 110 22.54 -12.95 -9.10
C SER A 110 21.08 -12.59 -9.40
N ALA A 111 20.44 -13.35 -10.29
CA ALA A 111 19.04 -13.14 -10.62
C ALA A 111 18.10 -13.21 -9.39
N GLY A 112 18.43 -14.07 -8.41
CA GLY A 112 17.70 -14.15 -7.15
C GLY A 112 17.82 -12.87 -6.29
N GLU A 113 18.99 -12.24 -6.26
CA GLU A 113 19.20 -10.97 -5.55
C GLU A 113 18.45 -9.83 -6.23
N LYS A 114 18.46 -9.77 -7.57
CA LYS A 114 17.65 -8.81 -8.33
C LYS A 114 16.16 -9.01 -8.07
N THR A 115 15.67 -10.23 -8.19
CA THR A 115 14.25 -10.58 -7.95
C THR A 115 13.81 -10.18 -6.56
N THR A 116 14.67 -10.37 -5.54
CA THR A 116 14.40 -9.92 -4.17
C THR A 116 14.32 -8.40 -4.07
N ALA A 117 15.23 -7.68 -4.73
CA ALA A 117 15.20 -6.22 -4.75
C ALA A 117 13.92 -5.66 -5.42
N TYR A 118 13.51 -6.24 -6.57
CA TYR A 118 12.25 -5.91 -7.24
C TYR A 118 11.04 -6.17 -6.33
N HIS A 119 11.02 -7.31 -5.64
CA HIS A 119 9.97 -7.63 -4.68
C HIS A 119 9.90 -6.59 -3.54
N ASP A 120 11.02 -6.28 -2.90
CA ASP A 120 11.07 -5.34 -1.78
C ASP A 120 10.65 -3.92 -2.20
N PHE A 121 11.00 -3.52 -3.42
CA PHE A 121 10.53 -2.28 -4.02
C PHE A 121 9.00 -2.26 -4.19
N THR A 122 8.41 -3.32 -4.73
CA THR A 122 6.95 -3.40 -4.91
C THR A 122 6.21 -3.47 -3.57
N VAL A 123 6.78 -4.13 -2.56
CA VAL A 123 6.25 -4.09 -1.18
C VAL A 123 6.24 -2.66 -0.65
N ALA A 124 7.34 -1.90 -0.80
CA ALA A 124 7.40 -0.50 -0.39
C ALA A 124 6.38 0.39 -1.13
N LEU A 125 6.12 0.13 -2.42
CA LEU A 125 5.05 0.79 -3.17
C LEU A 125 3.66 0.44 -2.60
N SER A 126 3.42 -0.83 -2.24
CA SER A 126 2.14 -1.26 -1.65
C SER A 126 1.86 -0.59 -0.30
N GLU A 127 2.89 -0.40 0.54
CA GLU A 127 2.77 0.31 1.81
C GLU A 127 2.41 1.78 1.63
N MET A 128 2.88 2.42 0.55
CA MET A 128 2.47 3.79 0.21
C MET A 128 0.99 3.90 -0.13
N ILE A 129 0.35 2.88 -0.72
CA ILE A 129 -1.10 2.90 -0.95
C ILE A 129 -1.84 3.05 0.38
N SER A 130 -1.44 2.28 1.39
CA SER A 130 -2.03 2.38 2.74
C SER A 130 -1.72 3.73 3.40
N GLY A 131 -0.51 4.28 3.21
CA GLY A 131 -0.12 5.59 3.73
C GLY A 131 -0.92 6.75 3.13
N VAL A 132 -1.05 6.79 1.81
CA VAL A 132 -1.80 7.81 1.07
C VAL A 132 -3.28 7.80 1.44
N VAL A 133 -3.90 6.61 1.52
CA VAL A 133 -5.31 6.49 1.91
C VAL A 133 -5.52 6.77 3.40
N GLY A 134 -4.55 6.43 4.26
CA GLY A 134 -4.57 6.79 5.68
C GLY A 134 -4.61 8.30 5.92
N GLN A 135 -3.92 9.09 5.09
CA GLN A 135 -3.97 10.56 5.14
C GLN A 135 -5.39 11.11 4.92
N ALA A 136 -6.21 10.45 4.09
CA ALA A 136 -7.57 10.86 3.78
C ALA A 136 -8.53 10.76 4.98
N GLY A 137 -8.15 10.06 6.05
CA GLY A 137 -8.92 9.94 7.29
C GLY A 137 -10.21 9.13 7.17
N ASN A 138 -10.39 8.35 6.09
CA ASN A 138 -11.58 7.54 5.87
C ASN A 138 -11.31 6.05 6.16
N ALA A 139 -11.95 5.52 7.20
CA ALA A 139 -11.71 4.17 7.70
C ALA A 139 -12.13 3.05 6.71
N ASP A 140 -13.22 3.24 5.97
CA ASP A 140 -13.69 2.27 4.97
C ASP A 140 -12.74 2.19 3.77
N LEU A 141 -12.21 3.35 3.37
CA LEU A 141 -11.15 3.43 2.35
C LEU A 141 -9.84 2.80 2.85
N GLY A 142 -9.51 2.94 4.14
CA GLY A 142 -8.33 2.29 4.73
C GLY A 142 -8.38 0.76 4.65
N ALA A 143 -9.54 0.15 4.91
CA ALA A 143 -9.71 -1.29 4.75
C ALA A 143 -9.54 -1.74 3.28
N SER A 144 -10.11 -0.96 2.35
CA SER A 144 -9.98 -1.22 0.91
C SER A 144 -8.53 -1.04 0.43
N ALA A 145 -7.81 -0.03 0.92
CA ALA A 145 -6.41 0.21 0.61
C ALA A 145 -5.52 -0.94 1.07
N ASN A 146 -5.77 -1.48 2.27
CA ASN A 146 -5.04 -2.64 2.78
C ASN A 146 -5.31 -3.91 1.94
N LEU A 147 -6.55 -4.09 1.46
CA LEU A 147 -6.87 -5.15 0.51
C LEU A 147 -6.10 -4.97 -0.80
N SER A 148 -6.09 -3.76 -1.37
CA SER A 148 -5.33 -3.45 -2.59
C SER A 148 -3.84 -3.67 -2.41
N ALA A 149 -3.25 -3.22 -1.30
CA ALA A 149 -1.85 -3.47 -0.96
C ALA A 149 -1.55 -4.97 -0.87
N GLY A 150 -2.42 -5.74 -0.20
CA GLY A 150 -2.28 -7.20 -0.11
C GLY A 150 -2.38 -7.91 -1.47
N LEU A 151 -3.23 -7.43 -2.38
CA LEU A 151 -3.32 -7.96 -3.75
C LEU A 151 -2.07 -7.64 -4.58
N VAL A 152 -1.50 -6.45 -4.43
CA VAL A 152 -0.23 -6.09 -5.05
C VAL A 152 0.89 -7.00 -4.55
N GLN A 153 1.00 -7.21 -3.24
CA GLN A 153 1.98 -8.13 -2.66
C GLN A 153 1.81 -9.56 -3.17
N LEU A 154 0.57 -10.07 -3.25
CA LEU A 154 0.29 -11.40 -3.79
C LEU A 154 0.69 -11.51 -5.27
N ARG A 155 0.43 -10.48 -6.08
CA ARG A 155 0.84 -10.42 -7.48
C ARG A 155 2.35 -10.47 -7.60
N THR A 156 3.08 -9.69 -6.80
CA THR A 156 4.55 -9.69 -6.81
C THR A 156 5.10 -11.06 -6.43
N VAL A 157 4.53 -11.74 -5.44
CA VAL A 157 4.92 -13.12 -5.09
C VAL A 157 4.69 -14.08 -6.27
N LEU A 158 3.63 -13.89 -7.05
CA LEU A 158 3.39 -14.68 -8.27
C LEU A 158 4.41 -14.35 -9.37
N ALA A 159 4.70 -13.07 -9.58
CA ALA A 159 5.68 -12.61 -10.57
C ALA A 159 7.09 -13.14 -10.25
N VAL A 160 7.48 -13.17 -8.97
CA VAL A 160 8.74 -13.78 -8.50
C VAL A 160 8.80 -15.26 -8.87
N GLN A 161 7.70 -16.00 -8.71
CA GLN A 161 7.64 -17.41 -9.09
C GLN A 161 7.77 -17.60 -10.60
N GLU A 162 7.14 -16.73 -11.40
CA GLU A 162 7.21 -16.77 -12.86
C GLU A 162 8.61 -16.44 -13.39
N ALA A 163 9.25 -15.41 -12.84
CA ALA A 163 10.63 -15.05 -13.17
C ALA A 163 11.59 -16.22 -12.89
N VAL A 164 11.47 -16.86 -11.72
CA VAL A 164 12.30 -18.02 -11.34
C VAL A 164 11.99 -19.25 -12.19
N ALA A 165 10.73 -19.47 -12.58
CA ALA A 165 10.34 -20.58 -13.46
C ALA A 165 10.86 -20.40 -14.88
N GLY A 166 10.94 -19.15 -15.37
CA GLY A 166 11.54 -18.79 -16.64
C GLY A 166 13.05 -19.05 -16.71
N GLU A 167 13.75 -19.02 -15.57
CA GLU A 167 15.20 -19.24 -15.48
C GLU A 167 15.64 -20.72 -15.44
N GLY A 168 14.71 -21.66 -15.23
CA GLY A 168 14.94 -23.11 -15.41
C GLY A 168 14.93 -23.97 -14.13
N ALA A 169 14.48 -25.22 -14.29
CA ALA A 169 14.04 -26.20 -13.28
C ALA A 169 15.04 -26.62 -12.17
N ALA A 170 16.24 -26.06 -12.09
CA ALA A 170 17.25 -26.45 -11.08
C ALA A 170 17.02 -25.82 -9.69
N ALA A 171 16.34 -24.68 -9.60
CA ALA A 171 16.02 -24.01 -8.32
C ALA A 171 14.78 -24.60 -7.60
N VAL A 172 13.95 -25.35 -8.32
CA VAL A 172 12.65 -25.88 -7.83
C VAL A 172 12.84 -27.00 -6.80
N ALA A 173 13.90 -27.80 -6.90
CA ALA A 173 14.16 -28.91 -5.99
C ALA A 173 14.65 -28.46 -4.58
N GLY A 174 15.31 -27.31 -4.48
CA GLY A 174 15.77 -26.75 -3.21
C GLY A 174 14.68 -26.01 -2.42
N ARG A 175 13.63 -25.55 -3.11
CA ARG A 175 12.55 -24.76 -2.51
C ARG A 175 11.40 -25.62 -1.98
N ALA A 176 11.07 -26.71 -2.65
CA ALA A 176 10.04 -27.66 -2.20
C ALA A 176 10.32 -28.21 -0.78
N THR A 177 11.59 -28.46 -0.44
CA THR A 177 12.02 -28.92 0.89
C THR A 177 11.98 -27.83 1.96
N SER A 178 12.16 -26.57 1.58
CA SER A 178 12.04 -25.41 2.49
C SER A 178 10.59 -25.00 2.71
N GLU A 179 9.74 -25.14 1.68
CA GLU A 179 8.30 -24.88 1.73
C GLU A 179 7.56 -25.92 2.57
N GLU A 180 7.93 -27.20 2.49
CA GLU A 180 7.40 -28.25 3.37
C GLU A 180 7.72 -27.95 4.85
N ALA A 181 8.91 -27.42 5.15
CA ALA A 181 9.30 -27.06 6.51
C ALA A 181 8.53 -25.84 7.04
N VAL A 182 8.29 -24.82 6.20
CA VAL A 182 7.54 -23.62 6.59
C VAL A 182 6.05 -23.94 6.74
N LEU A 183 5.45 -24.69 5.81
CA LEU A 183 4.06 -25.14 5.91
C LEU A 183 3.85 -26.01 7.14
N THR A 184 4.76 -26.94 7.44
CA THR A 184 4.72 -27.77 8.66
C THR A 184 4.84 -26.92 9.94
N GLY A 185 5.71 -25.90 9.91
CA GLY A 185 5.89 -24.96 11.03
C GLY A 185 4.66 -24.08 11.28
N GLN A 186 3.97 -23.66 10.22
CA GLN A 186 2.74 -22.89 10.30
C GLN A 186 1.54 -23.75 10.72
N LEU A 187 1.42 -24.98 10.19
CA LEU A 187 0.39 -25.93 10.61
C LEU A 187 0.46 -26.21 12.12
N ARG A 188 1.68 -26.40 12.64
CA ARG A 188 1.91 -26.64 14.08
C ARG A 188 1.56 -25.45 14.97
N ARG A 189 1.59 -24.23 14.41
CA ARG A 189 1.25 -22.99 15.13
C ARG A 189 -0.25 -22.70 15.11
N VAL A 190 -0.94 -23.14 14.07
CA VAL A 190 -2.39 -22.94 13.88
C VAL A 190 -3.23 -24.05 14.52
N LEU A 191 -2.71 -25.28 14.63
CA LEU A 191 -3.40 -26.36 15.33
C LEU A 191 -3.11 -26.34 16.85
N PRO A 192 -4.14 -26.29 17.73
CA PRO A 192 -3.93 -26.48 19.17
C PRO A 192 -3.40 -27.88 19.46
N ALA A 193 -2.60 -28.02 20.53
CA ALA A 193 -1.77 -29.18 20.87
C ALA A 193 -2.47 -30.55 21.01
N GLY A 194 -3.78 -30.64 20.78
CA GLY A 194 -4.57 -31.88 20.82
C GLY A 194 -4.93 -32.49 19.47
N ALA A 195 -4.69 -31.82 18.33
CA ALA A 195 -5.11 -32.35 17.02
C ALA A 195 -4.08 -33.26 16.32
N VAL A 196 -2.85 -33.35 16.86
CA VAL A 196 -1.75 -34.12 16.24
C VAL A 196 -1.67 -35.56 16.80
N ALA A 197 -2.55 -35.94 17.73
CA ALA A 197 -2.56 -37.29 18.34
C ALA A 197 -3.50 -38.29 17.67
N ALA A 198 -4.08 -37.97 16.51
CA ALA A 198 -4.95 -38.87 15.76
C ALA A 198 -4.53 -38.95 14.28
N ARG A 199 -3.34 -39.48 14.04
CA ARG A 199 -2.99 -40.25 12.84
C ARG A 199 -1.68 -41.00 13.06
#